data_AF-X0ZZH9-F1
#
_entry.id   AF-X0ZZH9-F1
#
_cell.length_a   1.000
_cell.length_b   1.000
_cell.length_c   1.000
_cell.angle_alpha   90.00
_cell.angle_beta   90.00
_cell.angle_gamma   90.00
#
_symmetry.space_group_name_H-M   'P 1'
#
loop_
_entity.id
_entity.type
_entity.pdbx_description
1 polymer ?
#
loop_
_entity_poly.entity_id
_entity_poly.type
_entity_poly.pdbx_seq_one_letter_code
_entity_poly.pdbx_strand_id
1 'polypeptide(L)'
;MAKNAGDVILRDRMQFDLDVSGNRTTLYGRIDLSSYINPISREGLAIKEVRFQIREPNGALSNTGVLPPIADFFSTSGVEGKQSALKLYATTRAYENASEVGIASPDVLCVLEKFSVVG
;
A
#
# COMPACT_ATOMS: atom_id res chain seq x y z
N MET A 1 -8.56 -16.00 -0.64
CA MET A 1 -9.33 -17.20 -0.24
C MET A 1 -9.42 -17.12 1.28
N ALA A 2 -10.63 -17.10 1.85
CA ALA A 2 -10.81 -17.05 3.31
C ALA A 2 -10.24 -18.36 3.88
N LYS A 3 -9.43 -18.28 4.94
CA LYS A 3 -8.71 -19.45 5.45
C LYS A 3 -9.61 -20.30 6.34
N ASN A 4 -10.67 -19.71 6.90
CA ASN A 4 -11.74 -20.36 7.66
C ASN A 4 -13.13 -19.88 7.22
N ALA A 5 -14.16 -20.68 7.50
CA ALA A 5 -15.56 -20.43 7.12
C ALA A 5 -16.19 -19.16 7.75
N GLY A 6 -15.55 -18.55 8.75
CA GLY A 6 -15.97 -17.30 9.38
C GLY A 6 -15.15 -16.06 8.99
N ASP A 7 -14.14 -16.21 8.11
CA ASP A 7 -13.29 -15.07 7.73
C ASP A 7 -14.01 -14.17 6.73
N VAL A 8 -14.35 -12.96 7.16
CA VAL A 8 -14.87 -11.90 6.27
C VAL A 8 -13.69 -11.23 5.57
N ILE A 9 -13.64 -11.32 4.23
CA ILE A 9 -12.61 -10.63 3.43
C ILE A 9 -13.21 -9.32 2.89
N LEU A 10 -12.80 -8.21 3.50
CA LEU A 10 -13.04 -6.87 2.96
C LEU A 10 -11.99 -6.56 1.90
N ARG A 11 -12.42 -6.08 0.73
CA ARG A 11 -11.51 -5.67 -0.36
C ARG A 11 -11.92 -4.31 -0.85
N ASP A 12 -10.96 -3.40 -0.84
CA ASP A 12 -11.06 -2.13 -1.56
C ASP A 12 -10.09 -2.14 -2.75
N ARG A 13 -10.42 -1.40 -3.81
CA ARG A 13 -9.59 -1.25 -5.01
C ARG A 13 -9.28 0.22 -5.20
N MET A 14 -8.00 0.56 -5.00
CA MET A 14 -7.50 1.90 -5.26
C MET A 14 -6.70 1.90 -6.56
N GLN A 15 -7.06 2.78 -7.48
CA GLN A 15 -6.28 3.10 -8.68
C GLN A 15 -5.60 4.44 -8.47
N PHE A 16 -4.36 4.55 -8.93
CA PHE A 16 -3.58 5.79 -8.92
C PHE A 16 -2.80 5.87 -10.23
N ASP A 17 -2.79 7.07 -10.81
CA ASP A 17 -1.98 7.37 -12.00
C ASP A 17 -0.74 8.17 -11.57
N LEU A 18 0.37 8.06 -12.27
CA LEU A 18 1.54 8.90 -11.99
C LEU A 18 1.43 10.21 -12.79
N ASP A 19 2.03 11.29 -12.27
CA ASP A 19 2.17 12.54 -13.00
C ASP A 19 3.28 12.46 -14.07
N VAL A 20 3.49 13.56 -14.81
CA VAL A 20 4.51 13.65 -15.86
C VAL A 20 5.95 13.43 -15.36
N SER A 21 6.17 13.61 -14.05
CA SER A 21 7.46 13.38 -13.38
C SER A 21 7.55 11.98 -12.74
N GLY A 22 6.56 11.11 -12.97
CA GLY A 22 6.52 9.77 -12.39
C GLY A 22 6.18 9.73 -10.90
N ASN A 23 5.69 10.84 -10.34
CA ASN A 23 5.36 10.97 -8.93
C ASN A 23 3.85 11.04 -8.70
N ARG A 24 3.45 10.84 -7.45
CA ARG A 24 2.08 11.06 -7.00
C ARG A 24 2.09 11.43 -5.52
N THR A 25 1.33 12.46 -5.17
CA THR A 25 1.08 12.80 -3.76
C THR A 25 0.38 11.66 -3.04
N THR A 26 0.55 11.57 -1.72
CA THR A 26 -0.11 10.56 -0.89
C THR A 26 -1.61 10.48 -1.16
N LEU A 27 -2.08 9.27 -1.49
CA LEU A 27 -3.49 8.99 -1.70
C LEU A 27 -4.06 8.25 -0.49
N TYR A 28 -5.23 8.68 -0.04
CA TYR A 28 -5.93 8.08 1.09
C TYR A 28 -7.16 7.30 0.62
N GLY A 29 -7.22 6.04 1.02
CA GLY A 29 -8.41 5.19 0.93
C GLY A 29 -9.00 5.03 2.31
N ARG A 30 -10.32 4.88 2.39
CA ARG A 30 -11.02 4.61 3.65
C ARG A 30 -11.84 3.36 3.49
N ILE A 31 -11.54 2.37 4.33
CA ILE A 31 -12.39 1.20 4.52
C ILE A 31 -13.30 1.52 5.70
N ASP A 32 -14.61 1.58 5.46
CA ASP A 32 -15.58 1.76 6.54
C ASP A 32 -15.75 0.45 7.30
N LEU A 33 -15.45 0.48 8.61
CA LEU A 33 -15.57 -0.66 9.52
C LEU A 33 -16.71 -0.48 10.53
N SER A 34 -17.54 0.56 10.38
CA SER A 34 -18.63 0.92 11.30
C SER A 34 -19.65 -0.21 11.53
N SER A 35 -19.85 -1.07 10.54
CA SER A 35 -20.76 -2.22 10.64
C SER A 35 -20.20 -3.37 11.48
N TYR A 36 -18.92 -3.34 11.85
CA TYR A 36 -18.23 -4.40 12.60
C TYR A 36 -17.93 -4.01 14.06
N ILE A 37 -18.44 -2.87 14.49
CA ILE A 37 -18.30 -2.36 15.86
C ILE A 37 -19.70 -2.06 16.39
N ASN A 38 -20.02 -2.58 17.56
CA ASN A 38 -21.26 -2.27 18.26
C ASN A 38 -20.95 -1.69 19.63
N PRO A 39 -21.09 -0.36 19.81
CA PRO A 39 -20.78 0.29 21.08
C PRO A 39 -21.76 -0.08 22.20
N ILE A 40 -22.99 -0.50 21.86
CA ILE A 40 -24.02 -0.87 22.84
C ILE A 40 -23.71 -2.23 23.46
N SER A 41 -23.39 -3.22 22.62
CA SER A 41 -23.00 -4.57 23.09
C SER A 41 -21.52 -4.66 23.51
N ARG A 42 -20.74 -3.60 23.32
CA ARG A 42 -19.27 -3.57 23.55
C ARG A 42 -18.52 -4.60 22.70
N GLU A 43 -19.05 -4.92 21.54
CA GLU A 43 -18.40 -5.81 20.58
C GLU A 43 -17.52 -4.98 19.65
N GLY A 44 -16.27 -5.42 19.49
CA GLY A 44 -15.27 -4.75 18.68
C GLY A 44 -14.66 -5.66 17.63
N LEU A 45 -14.18 -5.05 16.55
CA LEU A 45 -13.43 -5.73 15.50
C LEU A 45 -11.95 -5.82 15.89
N ALA A 46 -11.40 -7.03 15.90
CA ALA A 46 -9.96 -7.25 16.01
C ALA A 46 -9.37 -7.55 14.61
N ILE A 47 -8.43 -6.73 14.17
CA ILE A 47 -7.74 -6.94 12.88
C ILE A 47 -6.60 -7.94 13.10
N LYS A 48 -6.71 -9.11 12.50
CA LYS A 48 -5.67 -10.16 12.58
C LYS A 48 -4.47 -9.88 11.69
N GLU A 49 -4.71 -9.44 10.45
CA GLU A 49 -3.65 -9.24 9.46
C GLU A 49 -4.12 -8.26 8.37
N VAL A 50 -3.22 -7.39 7.92
CA VAL A 50 -3.40 -6.55 6.74
C VAL A 50 -2.40 -6.99 5.67
N ARG A 51 -2.88 -7.21 4.44
CA ARG A 51 -2.01 -7.59 3.30
C ARG A 51 -2.23 -6.64 2.13
N PHE A 52 -1.15 -6.12 1.58
CA PHE A 52 -1.17 -5.36 0.33
C PHE A 52 -0.90 -6.28 -0.85
N GLN A 53 -1.71 -6.16 -1.90
CA GLN A 53 -1.46 -6.83 -3.17
C GLN A 53 -1.39 -5.78 -4.28
N ILE A 54 -0.17 -5.43 -4.67
CA ILE A 54 0.09 -4.43 -5.69
C ILE A 54 0.14 -5.13 -7.05
N ARG A 55 -0.68 -4.67 -7.98
CA ARG A 55 -0.80 -5.24 -9.33
C ARG A 55 -0.52 -4.16 -10.35
N GLU A 56 0.16 -4.54 -11.43
CA GLU A 56 0.19 -3.72 -12.63
C GLU A 56 -1.10 -3.98 -13.44
N PRO A 57 -1.87 -2.94 -13.82
CA PRO A 57 -3.11 -3.14 -14.56
C PRO A 57 -2.89 -3.48 -16.05
N ASN A 58 -1.70 -3.20 -16.61
CA ASN A 58 -1.52 -3.09 -18.07
C ASN A 58 -0.29 -3.79 -18.69
N GLY A 59 0.48 -4.63 -17.97
CA GLY A 59 1.75 -5.16 -18.51
C GLY A 59 1.91 -6.66 -18.60
N ALA A 60 3.10 -7.04 -19.09
CA ALA A 60 3.52 -8.34 -19.63
C ALA A 60 3.34 -9.55 -18.69
N LEU A 61 3.01 -9.32 -17.42
CA LEU A 61 2.80 -10.34 -16.39
C LEU A 61 1.35 -10.34 -15.88
N SER A 62 0.38 -10.33 -16.81
CA SER A 62 -1.06 -10.33 -16.52
C SER A 62 -1.50 -11.42 -15.50
N ASN A 63 -0.74 -12.51 -15.38
CA ASN A 63 -1.06 -13.65 -14.53
C ASN A 63 -0.37 -13.66 -13.16
N THR A 64 0.66 -12.85 -12.92
CA THR A 64 1.34 -12.83 -11.60
C THR A 64 0.76 -11.79 -10.67
N GLY A 65 0.14 -10.73 -11.20
CA GLY A 65 -0.45 -9.66 -10.40
C GLY A 65 0.58 -8.98 -9.50
N VAL A 66 1.81 -8.82 -10.00
CA VAL A 66 2.93 -8.18 -9.31
C VAL A 66 3.29 -6.90 -10.06
N LEU A 67 3.38 -5.77 -9.34
CA LEU A 67 3.99 -4.56 -9.87
C LEU A 67 5.52 -4.75 -9.95
N PRO A 68 6.15 -4.60 -11.12
CA PRO A 68 7.60 -4.63 -11.25
C PRO A 68 8.19 -3.28 -10.81
N PRO A 69 8.92 -3.20 -9.67
CA PRO A 69 9.55 -1.94 -9.25
C PRO A 69 10.84 -1.78 -10.05
N ILE A 70 10.74 -1.34 -11.30
CA ILE A 70 11.93 -1.13 -12.15
C ILE A 70 12.33 0.34 -11.98
N ALA A 71 13.53 0.57 -11.44
CA ALA A 71 14.21 1.85 -11.61
C ALA A 71 14.75 1.90 -13.04
N ASP A 72 14.59 3.03 -13.73
CA ASP A 72 15.03 3.17 -15.13
C ASP A 72 16.55 3.44 -15.19
N PHE A 73 17.22 2.91 -16.22
CA PHE A 73 18.63 3.18 -16.50
C PHE A 73 18.74 4.47 -17.33
N PHE A 74 19.38 5.54 -16.83
CA PHE A 74 19.60 6.72 -17.66
C PHE A 74 20.93 6.66 -18.43
N SER A 75 20.86 6.14 -19.67
CA SER A 75 21.87 6.25 -20.73
C SER A 75 23.27 5.66 -20.44
N THR A 76 24.05 5.49 -21.51
CA THR A 76 25.38 4.84 -21.57
C THR A 76 26.49 5.52 -20.72
N SER A 77 26.18 6.55 -19.92
CA SER A 77 27.12 7.30 -19.09
C SER A 77 26.66 7.27 -17.61
N GLY A 78 26.95 6.14 -16.95
CA GLY A 78 26.47 5.82 -15.59
C GLY A 78 27.17 6.59 -14.47
N VAL A 79 26.69 7.81 -14.17
CA VAL A 79 27.19 8.59 -13.01
C VAL A 79 26.11 8.81 -11.94
N GLU A 80 24.82 8.58 -12.23
CA GLU A 80 23.74 8.70 -11.25
C GLU A 80 22.91 7.42 -11.16
N GLY A 81 22.96 6.75 -10.00
CA GLY A 81 22.00 5.70 -9.70
C GLY A 81 20.60 6.27 -9.50
N LYS A 82 19.58 5.65 -10.09
CA LYS A 82 18.18 6.03 -9.88
C LYS A 82 17.50 5.07 -8.91
N GLN A 83 16.64 5.62 -8.06
CA GLN A 83 15.86 4.88 -7.07
C GLN A 83 14.38 5.01 -7.39
N SER A 84 13.71 3.86 -7.53
CA SER A 84 12.25 3.75 -7.51
C SER A 84 11.81 3.26 -6.13
N ALA A 85 10.81 3.92 -5.56
CA ALA A 85 10.33 3.64 -4.21
C ALA A 85 8.80 3.63 -4.17
N LEU A 86 8.25 2.69 -3.41
CA LEU A 86 6.83 2.62 -3.10
C LEU A 86 6.66 2.35 -1.61
N LYS A 87 5.89 3.22 -0.94
CA LYS A 87 5.51 3.07 0.46
C LYS A 87 3.99 2.96 0.57
N LEU A 88 3.54 1.90 1.23
CA LEU A 88 2.13 1.62 1.52
C LEU A 88 1.97 1.42 3.01
N TYR A 89 0.89 1.94 3.58
CA TYR A 89 0.61 1.80 5.00
C TYR A 89 -0.88 1.77 5.27
N ALA A 90 -1.25 1.10 6.36
CA ALA A 90 -2.61 1.05 6.88
C ALA A 90 -2.60 1.65 8.29
N THR A 91 -3.46 2.63 8.52
CA THR A 91 -3.54 3.37 9.77
C THR A 91 -4.99 3.56 10.19
N THR A 92 -5.22 3.71 11.49
CA THR A 92 -6.54 4.06 12.06
C THR A 92 -6.83 5.56 11.96
N ARG A 93 -5.79 6.36 11.73
CA ARG A 93 -5.86 7.82 11.56
C ARG A 93 -5.12 8.28 10.31
N ALA A 94 -5.66 9.28 9.62
CA ALA A 94 -4.97 9.93 8.51
C ALA A 94 -3.84 10.82 9.04
N TYR A 95 -2.66 10.72 8.40
CA TYR A 95 -1.52 11.58 8.66
C TYR A 95 -1.57 12.79 7.75
N GLU A 96 -0.96 13.90 8.19
CA GLU A 96 -0.77 15.06 7.32
C GLU A 96 0.29 14.75 6.26
N ASN A 97 1.41 14.16 6.68
CA ASN A 97 2.52 13.80 5.78
C ASN A 97 2.86 12.30 5.85
N ALA A 98 3.05 11.68 4.68
CA ALA A 98 3.47 10.27 4.60
C ALA A 98 4.88 10.01 5.15
N SER A 99 5.72 11.06 5.25
CA SER A 99 7.05 10.99 5.88
C SER A 99 6.99 10.72 7.38
N GLU A 100 5.86 11.02 8.02
CA GLU A 100 5.66 10.84 9.48
C GLU A 100 5.16 9.43 9.82
N VAL A 101 4.79 8.65 8.80
CA VAL A 101 4.35 7.27 8.98
C VAL A 101 5.58 6.37 9.15
N GLY A 102 5.87 6.03 10.40
CA GLY A 102 6.90 5.04 10.73
C GLY A 102 7.98 5.59 11.65
N ILE A 103 7.67 5.67 12.94
CA ILE A 103 8.46 5.12 14.06
C ILE A 103 7.58 5.32 15.31
N ALA A 104 7.14 4.20 15.89
CA ALA A 104 6.41 4.13 17.18
C ALA A 104 5.00 4.75 17.28
N SER A 105 4.32 5.09 16.18
CA SER A 105 2.95 5.57 16.32
C SER A 105 1.95 4.44 16.57
N PRO A 106 1.09 4.54 17.61
CA PRO A 106 0.14 3.49 17.98
C PRO A 106 -0.95 3.26 16.92
N ASP A 107 -1.11 4.21 16.00
CA ASP A 107 -2.18 4.21 15.00
C ASP A 107 -1.79 3.52 13.68
N VAL A 108 -0.58 2.93 13.60
CA VAL A 108 -0.08 2.26 12.39
C VAL A 108 -0.22 0.75 12.51
N LEU A 109 -1.05 0.17 11.65
CA LEU A 109 -1.37 -1.27 11.67
C LEU A 109 -0.39 -2.09 10.82
N CYS A 110 0.07 -1.54 9.70
CA CYS A 110 0.96 -2.23 8.77
C CYS A 110 1.68 -1.22 7.87
N VAL A 111 2.94 -1.49 7.57
CA VAL A 111 3.74 -0.73 6.59
C VAL A 111 4.42 -1.72 5.65
N LEU A 112 4.38 -1.42 4.36
CA LEU A 112 5.11 -2.12 3.31
C LEU A 112 5.89 -1.10 2.50
N GLU A 113 7.21 -1.29 2.45
CA GLU A 113 8.11 -0.46 1.66
C GLU A 113 8.80 -1.34 0.61
N LYS A 114 8.87 -0.86 -0.62
CA LYS A 114 9.59 -1.49 -1.73
C LYS A 114 10.52 -0.48 -2.36
N PHE A 115 11.78 -0.88 -2.52
CA PHE A 115 12.81 -0.07 -3.15
C PHE A 115 13.46 -0.84 -4.29
N SER A 116 13.84 -0.13 -5.33
CA SER A 116 14.64 -0.62 -6.43
C SER A 116 15.66 0.44 -6.77
N VAL A 117 16.92 0.04 -6.87
CA VAL A 117 18.03 0.93 -7.22
C VAL A 117 18.75 0.30 -8.39
N VAL A 118 19.04 1.14 -9.38
CA VAL A 118 19.91 0.83 -10.49
C VAL A 118 21.13 1.74 -10.38
N GLY A 119 22.33 1.16 -10.52
CA GLY A 119 23.62 1.87 -10.51
C GLY A 119 24.46 1.47 -11.71
#